data_AF-A0A2I0FI93-F1
#
_entry.id   AF-A0A2I0FI93-F1
#
_cell.length_a   1.000
_cell.length_b   1.000
_cell.length_c   1.000
_cell.angle_alpha   90.00
_cell.angle_beta   90.00
_cell.angle_gamma   90.00
#
_symmetry.space_group_name_H-M   'P 1'
#
loop_
_entity.id
_entity.type
_entity.pdbx_description
1 polymer ?
#
loop_
_entity_poly.entity_id
_entity_poly.type
_entity_poly.pdbx_seq_one_letter_code
_entity_poly.pdbx_strand_id
1 'polypeptide(L)'
;MKNFKALPNLVDLRNSLPKARNYGPRNKKISTRVWHHSLTLSHLTGSDAASFAKYHIEANGWPGVAYAIVIEPKNVIDTPDGKRARIVWAHDFDRRTYHAGNANDYSLGICVAGDYRNERLPDYVKATIDELQAALEADEVGYEDKSHHEMPGYSWKACCVFDYKATFKFLDHKAPVTAVPGFYTIQEGDTFWNIANNLEGIEVADLIAANPTVDYKNLKIGQIIKLGQAKGAAVKEEVKQVSAPAPRVELKEGQSVTLSTSASKYATGESIPASVKGRKYTVLQVKSDRVLLKEILSWVKKTDVAAKAKATKEYVQLPKSAATWRTYRTNVQPIAENSDWSLTPQRFGGLEYEVLGKPMSNVVTINTSKGKRNIYVAPSTGAKIIKK
;
A
#
# COMPACT_ATOMS: atom_id res chain seq x y z
N MET A 1 10.44 0.11 31.29
CA MET A 1 10.13 -0.79 30.16
C MET A 1 8.89 -1.64 30.46
N LYS A 2 7.80 -1.02 30.92
CA LYS A 2 6.51 -1.68 31.12
C LYS A 2 5.71 -1.64 29.81
N ASN A 3 5.64 -0.47 29.17
CA ASN A 3 4.81 -0.24 28.00
C ASN A 3 5.37 -0.96 26.77
N PHE A 4 6.69 -0.89 26.54
CA PHE A 4 7.37 -1.63 25.47
C PHE A 4 7.08 -3.13 25.57
N LYS A 5 7.23 -3.71 26.76
CA LYS A 5 6.98 -5.13 27.01
C LYS A 5 5.51 -5.54 26.88
N ALA A 6 4.58 -4.59 26.89
CA ALA A 6 3.15 -4.84 26.76
C ALA A 6 2.68 -4.84 25.30
N LEU A 7 3.54 -4.50 24.33
CA LEU A 7 3.20 -4.51 22.91
C LEU A 7 2.85 -5.94 22.45
N PRO A 8 1.66 -6.18 21.88
CA PRO A 8 1.16 -7.53 21.58
C PRO A 8 1.93 -8.24 20.45
N ASN A 9 2.66 -7.48 19.64
CA ASN A 9 3.50 -7.94 18.54
C ASN A 9 5.01 -7.99 18.89
N LEU A 10 5.37 -7.78 20.16
CA LEU A 10 6.74 -7.89 20.64
C LEU A 10 7.16 -9.36 20.87
N VAL A 11 8.34 -9.72 20.37
CA VAL A 11 8.99 -11.01 20.63
C VAL A 11 10.39 -10.75 21.18
N ASP A 12 10.71 -11.36 22.32
CA ASP A 12 12.04 -11.31 22.93
C ASP A 12 12.95 -12.38 22.36
N LEU A 13 13.92 -11.98 21.54
CA LEU A 13 14.89 -12.90 20.93
C LEU A 13 16.32 -12.64 21.40
N ARG A 14 16.53 -11.82 22.43
CA ARG A 14 17.89 -11.44 22.92
C ARG A 14 18.81 -12.62 23.18
N ASN A 15 18.25 -13.74 23.64
CA ASN A 15 18.98 -14.96 23.98
C ASN A 15 18.98 -16.02 22.85
N SER A 16 18.30 -15.74 21.74
CA SER A 16 18.12 -16.71 20.63
C SER A 16 18.76 -16.24 19.32
N LEU A 17 19.12 -14.96 19.20
CA LEU A 17 19.78 -14.42 18.01
C LEU A 17 21.25 -14.87 17.91
N PRO A 18 21.77 -15.06 16.68
CA PRO A 18 23.18 -15.34 16.44
C PRO A 18 24.09 -14.30 17.12
N LYS A 19 25.15 -14.79 17.77
CA LYS A 19 26.05 -13.97 18.58
C LYS A 19 27.45 -14.55 18.58
N ALA A 20 28.43 -13.76 18.17
CA ALA A 20 29.85 -14.13 18.21
C ALA A 20 30.49 -13.78 19.54
N ARG A 21 30.09 -12.65 20.15
CA ARG A 21 30.57 -12.18 21.46
C ARG A 21 29.60 -11.17 22.07
N ASN A 22 29.86 -10.71 23.28
CA ASN A 22 29.05 -9.69 23.95
C ASN A 22 29.36 -8.28 23.42
N TYR A 23 28.32 -7.47 23.23
CA TYR A 23 28.50 -6.02 23.17
C TYR A 23 28.90 -5.49 24.55
N GLY A 24 29.77 -4.49 24.55
CA GLY A 24 30.15 -3.78 25.77
C GLY A 24 28.94 -3.06 26.39
N PRO A 25 28.99 -2.77 27.70
CA PRO A 25 27.97 -1.97 28.35
C PRO A 25 27.94 -0.56 27.76
N ARG A 26 26.75 0.02 27.79
CA ARG A 26 26.49 1.43 27.54
C ARG A 26 26.86 2.24 28.77
N ASN A 27 27.55 3.36 28.57
CA ASN A 27 27.96 4.24 29.67
C ASN A 27 27.11 5.51 29.80
N LYS A 28 26.25 5.81 28.81
CA LYS A 28 25.37 6.97 28.82
C LYS A 28 23.90 6.54 28.84
N LYS A 29 23.04 7.35 29.46
CA LYS A 29 21.58 7.16 29.32
C LYS A 29 21.21 7.34 27.85
N ILE A 30 20.26 6.53 27.37
CA ILE A 30 19.70 6.70 26.04
C ILE A 30 18.99 8.06 25.99
N SER A 31 19.46 8.95 25.12
CA SER A 31 18.83 10.24 24.80
C SER A 31 18.05 10.17 23.48
N THR A 32 18.56 9.39 22.52
CA THR A 32 18.11 9.44 21.13
C THR A 32 17.73 8.05 20.63
N ARG A 33 16.53 7.91 20.05
CA ARG A 33 16.12 6.74 19.28
C ARG A 33 16.52 6.97 17.83
N VAL A 34 17.32 6.07 17.26
CA VAL A 34 17.87 6.23 15.91
C VAL A 34 17.22 5.23 14.97
N TRP A 35 16.48 5.74 14.00
CA TRP A 35 15.71 4.97 13.03
C TRP A 35 16.57 4.62 11.81
N HIS A 36 16.53 3.33 11.46
CA HIS A 36 17.26 2.74 10.35
C HIS A 36 16.33 1.93 9.45
N HIS A 37 16.81 1.66 8.24
CA HIS A 37 16.30 0.59 7.39
C HIS A 37 17.41 -0.37 6.99
N SER A 38 17.06 -1.59 6.64
CA SER A 38 18.04 -2.66 6.40
C SER A 38 18.68 -2.68 5.01
N LEU A 39 18.11 -1.96 4.03
CA LEU A 39 18.47 -2.06 2.60
C LEU A 39 18.24 -3.44 1.97
N THR A 40 17.48 -4.31 2.64
CA THR A 40 17.00 -5.59 2.10
C THR A 40 15.48 -5.48 1.94
N LEU A 41 14.93 -5.82 0.77
CA LEU A 41 13.48 -5.73 0.51
C LEU A 41 12.68 -6.45 1.61
N SER A 42 11.64 -5.82 2.13
CA SER A 42 11.00 -6.21 3.40
C SER A 42 10.44 -7.64 3.44
N HIS A 43 10.07 -8.23 2.30
CA HIS A 43 9.57 -9.62 2.20
C HIS A 43 10.63 -10.70 2.11
N LEU A 44 11.88 -10.35 1.81
CA LEU A 44 12.89 -11.37 1.59
C LEU A 44 13.16 -12.13 2.88
N THR A 45 13.54 -13.39 2.74
CA THR A 45 13.85 -14.25 3.89
C THR A 45 14.94 -13.65 4.77
N GLY A 46 15.89 -12.89 4.21
CA GLY A 46 16.94 -12.19 4.95
C GLY A 46 16.49 -10.93 5.71
N SER A 47 15.23 -10.49 5.59
CA SER A 47 14.71 -9.29 6.24
C SER A 47 14.24 -9.57 7.67
N ASP A 48 15.14 -10.13 8.49
CA ASP A 48 14.93 -10.40 9.92
C ASP A 48 16.20 -10.16 10.76
N ALA A 49 16.01 -10.04 12.07
CA ALA A 49 17.05 -9.80 13.06
C ALA A 49 18.11 -10.90 13.07
N ALA A 50 17.73 -12.17 12.83
CA ALA A 50 18.67 -13.29 12.84
C ALA A 50 19.63 -13.22 11.64
N SER A 51 19.12 -12.87 10.47
CA SER A 51 19.88 -12.67 9.24
C SER A 51 20.75 -11.43 9.34
N PHE A 52 20.23 -10.34 9.92
CA PHE A 52 21.04 -9.16 10.22
C PHE A 52 22.16 -9.47 11.21
N ALA A 53 21.91 -10.29 12.24
CA ALA A 53 22.95 -10.73 13.17
C ALA A 53 24.06 -11.50 12.45
N LYS A 54 23.70 -12.49 11.60
CA LYS A 54 24.66 -13.25 10.79
C LYS A 54 25.50 -12.34 9.90
N TYR A 55 24.85 -11.45 9.14
CA TYR A 55 25.56 -10.50 8.28
C TYR A 55 26.54 -9.62 9.07
N HIS A 56 26.11 -9.05 10.20
CA HIS A 56 26.98 -8.23 11.04
C HIS A 56 28.18 -9.01 11.60
N ILE A 57 27.99 -10.28 11.96
CA ILE A 57 29.07 -11.15 12.44
C ILE A 57 30.03 -11.51 11.30
N GLU A 58 29.50 -12.03 10.19
CA GLU A 58 30.27 -12.64 9.12
C GLU A 58 30.93 -11.60 8.20
N ALA A 59 30.18 -10.57 7.79
CA ALA A 59 30.68 -9.55 6.87
C ALA A 59 31.42 -8.42 7.60
N ASN A 60 30.96 -8.03 8.79
CA ASN A 60 31.53 -6.87 9.51
C ASN A 60 32.40 -7.25 10.71
N GLY A 61 32.44 -8.53 11.11
CA GLY A 61 33.18 -8.99 12.29
C GLY A 61 32.59 -8.52 13.62
N TRP A 62 31.32 -8.11 13.67
CA TRP A 62 30.70 -7.51 14.86
C TRP A 62 30.26 -8.57 15.90
N PRO A 63 30.01 -8.16 17.17
CA PRO A 63 29.56 -9.08 18.22
C PRO A 63 28.23 -9.79 17.96
N GLY A 64 27.29 -9.12 17.29
CA GLY A 64 25.93 -9.61 17.04
C GLY A 64 25.18 -8.62 16.16
N VAL A 65 23.85 -8.55 16.33
CA VAL A 65 23.02 -7.59 15.58
C VAL A 65 23.25 -6.15 16.05
N ALA A 66 23.32 -5.24 15.08
CA ALA A 66 23.56 -3.81 15.30
C ALA A 66 22.46 -3.10 16.10
N TYR A 67 21.23 -3.58 16.02
CA TYR A 67 20.04 -2.89 16.47
C TYR A 67 19.50 -3.54 17.73
N ALA A 68 19.06 -2.71 18.69
CA ALA A 68 18.43 -3.22 19.91
C ALA A 68 16.98 -3.64 19.65
N ILE A 69 16.35 -3.04 18.64
CA ILE A 69 14.99 -3.35 18.19
C ILE A 69 15.02 -3.52 16.67
N VAL A 70 14.35 -4.55 16.17
CA VAL A 70 14.13 -4.77 14.73
C VAL A 70 12.63 -4.94 14.48
N ILE A 71 12.05 -4.13 13.60
CA ILE A 71 10.69 -4.33 13.09
C ILE A 71 10.79 -5.17 11.82
N GLU A 72 10.01 -6.24 11.73
CA GLU A 72 10.08 -7.22 10.65
C GLU A 72 8.75 -7.28 9.89
N PRO A 73 8.57 -6.47 8.84
CA PRO A 73 7.30 -6.41 8.10
C PRO A 73 6.83 -7.75 7.54
N LYS A 74 7.75 -8.62 7.09
CA LYS A 74 7.40 -9.96 6.60
C LYS A 74 6.68 -10.84 7.63
N ASN A 75 6.78 -10.52 8.92
CA ASN A 75 6.14 -11.26 10.01
C ASN A 75 4.95 -10.46 10.53
N VAL A 76 3.79 -10.63 9.90
CA VAL A 76 2.55 -9.94 10.29
C VAL A 76 1.90 -10.64 11.49
N ILE A 77 1.50 -9.87 12.47
CA ILE A 77 0.80 -10.28 13.70
C ILE A 77 -0.57 -9.60 13.73
N ASP A 78 -1.64 -10.38 13.92
CA ASP A 78 -2.98 -9.84 14.15
C ASP A 78 -3.11 -9.41 15.62
N THR A 79 -3.42 -8.12 15.85
CA THR A 79 -3.69 -7.57 17.18
C THR A 79 -5.16 -7.13 17.26
N PRO A 80 -5.70 -6.84 18.45
CA PRO A 80 -7.05 -6.29 18.60
C PRO A 80 -7.28 -5.00 17.78
N ASP A 81 -6.21 -4.24 17.53
CA ASP A 81 -6.21 -2.95 16.82
C ASP A 81 -5.74 -3.09 15.35
N GLY A 82 -5.76 -4.32 14.83
CA GLY A 82 -5.46 -4.68 13.44
C GLY A 82 -4.09 -5.30 13.22
N LYS A 83 -3.69 -5.45 11.97
CA LYS A 83 -2.39 -6.04 11.60
C LYS A 83 -1.24 -5.16 12.09
N ARG A 84 -0.18 -5.78 12.60
CA ARG A 84 1.10 -5.14 12.97
C ARG A 84 2.28 -5.98 12.48
N ALA A 85 3.44 -5.37 12.31
CA ALA A 85 4.68 -6.11 12.04
C ALA A 85 5.25 -6.64 13.35
N ARG A 86 5.93 -7.79 13.32
CA ARG A 86 6.65 -8.30 14.49
C ARG A 86 7.72 -7.29 14.92
N ILE A 87 7.76 -6.98 16.20
CA ILE A 87 8.85 -6.23 16.83
C ILE A 87 9.74 -7.25 17.53
N VAL A 88 11.01 -7.31 17.14
CA VAL A 88 12.01 -8.15 17.80
C VAL A 88 12.80 -7.29 18.78
N TRP A 89 12.77 -7.70 20.06
CA TRP A 89 13.73 -7.23 21.05
C TRP A 89 15.03 -8.02 20.89
N ALA A 90 16.04 -7.37 20.34
CA ALA A 90 17.26 -8.00 19.87
C ALA A 90 18.43 -7.87 20.85
N HIS A 91 18.51 -6.78 21.61
CA HIS A 91 19.51 -6.59 22.66
C HIS A 91 18.95 -5.86 23.87
N ASP A 92 19.53 -6.13 25.05
CA ASP A 92 19.30 -5.28 26.23
C ASP A 92 19.65 -3.83 25.92
N PHE A 93 18.84 -2.89 26.40
CA PHE A 93 19.00 -1.47 26.07
C PHE A 93 20.24 -0.85 26.74
N ASP A 94 20.80 -1.53 27.73
CA ASP A 94 22.08 -1.18 28.37
C ASP A 94 23.31 -1.68 27.59
N ARG A 95 23.14 -2.31 26.41
CA ARG A 95 24.25 -2.67 25.53
C ARG A 95 24.53 -1.57 24.52
N ARG A 96 25.81 -1.30 24.30
CA ARG A 96 26.30 -0.37 23.28
C ARG A 96 26.46 -1.10 21.93
N THR A 97 25.35 -1.30 21.24
CA THR A 97 25.32 -1.92 19.91
C THR A 97 25.83 -0.96 18.82
N TYR A 98 26.22 -1.48 17.64
CA TYR A 98 26.90 -0.69 16.59
C TYR A 98 25.94 -0.28 15.48
N HIS A 99 25.29 0.89 15.59
CA HIS A 99 24.26 1.34 14.65
C HIS A 99 24.47 2.75 14.08
N ALA A 100 25.07 3.67 14.85
CA ALA A 100 25.25 5.09 14.50
C ALA A 100 26.61 5.66 14.98
N GLY A 101 27.68 4.85 14.91
CA GLY A 101 29.06 5.28 15.20
C GLY A 101 29.26 5.94 16.55
N ASN A 102 29.73 7.20 16.55
CA ASN A 102 29.97 7.96 17.78
C ASN A 102 28.70 8.19 18.61
N ALA A 103 27.51 7.97 18.05
CA ALA A 103 26.26 8.06 18.79
C ALA A 103 25.91 6.79 19.58
N ASN A 104 26.51 5.64 19.26
CA ASN A 104 26.14 4.33 19.79
C ASN A 104 25.97 4.29 21.31
N ASP A 105 26.74 5.07 22.06
CA ASP A 105 26.75 5.08 23.52
C ASP A 105 25.56 5.83 24.13
N TYR A 106 25.01 6.84 23.45
CA TYR A 106 23.83 7.60 23.93
C TYR A 106 22.56 7.34 23.11
N SER A 107 22.64 6.55 22.03
CA SER A 107 21.49 6.23 21.19
C SER A 107 21.05 4.76 21.21
N LEU A 108 19.76 4.55 20.97
CA LEU A 108 19.15 3.24 20.77
C LEU A 108 18.86 3.03 19.29
N GLY A 109 19.48 2.02 18.66
CA GLY A 109 19.26 1.71 17.26
C GLY A 109 18.00 0.87 17.03
N ILE A 110 17.10 1.37 16.19
CA ILE A 110 15.86 0.72 15.78
C ILE A 110 15.90 0.55 14.26
N CYS A 111 15.82 -0.69 13.77
CA CYS A 111 15.81 -0.95 12.33
C CYS A 111 14.44 -1.44 11.87
N VAL A 112 13.91 -0.83 10.82
CA VAL A 112 12.73 -1.32 10.11
C VAL A 112 13.22 -2.10 8.89
N ALA A 113 13.01 -3.43 8.90
CA ALA A 113 13.47 -4.29 7.83
C ALA A 113 12.77 -3.94 6.51
N GLY A 114 13.56 -3.60 5.50
CA GLY A 114 13.12 -3.02 4.24
C GLY A 114 14.22 -2.23 3.51
N ASP A 115 14.03 -2.05 2.21
CA ASP A 115 14.72 -1.11 1.33
C ASP A 115 13.77 -0.03 0.82
N TYR A 116 13.47 0.94 1.70
CA TYR A 116 12.55 2.05 1.41
C TYR A 116 13.05 3.09 0.39
N ARG A 117 14.16 2.83 -0.31
CA ARG A 117 14.47 3.53 -1.56
C ARG A 117 13.63 2.99 -2.72
N ASN A 118 13.26 1.72 -2.61
CA ASN A 118 12.66 0.91 -3.66
C ASN A 118 11.31 0.33 -3.25
N GLU A 119 10.88 0.52 -1.99
CA GLU A 119 9.59 0.07 -1.50
C GLU A 119 8.89 1.09 -0.61
N ARG A 120 7.55 1.10 -0.62
CA ARG A 120 6.73 1.89 0.31
C ARG A 120 6.74 1.26 1.69
N LEU A 121 6.71 2.09 2.72
CA LEU A 121 6.44 1.65 4.09
C LEU A 121 4.95 1.29 4.26
N PRO A 122 4.58 0.02 4.52
CA PRO A 122 3.17 -0.39 4.64
C PRO A 122 2.49 0.19 5.88
N ASP A 123 1.17 0.41 5.85
CA ASP A 123 0.47 1.08 6.96
C ASP A 123 0.47 0.30 8.26
N TYR A 124 0.40 -1.04 8.19
CA TYR A 124 0.53 -1.88 9.39
C TYR A 124 1.92 -1.72 10.03
N VAL A 125 2.95 -1.38 9.25
CA VAL A 125 4.29 -1.04 9.75
C VAL A 125 4.31 0.38 10.31
N LYS A 126 3.64 1.36 9.67
CA LYS A 126 3.49 2.71 10.23
C LYS A 126 2.78 2.69 11.59
N ALA A 127 1.68 1.94 11.70
CA ALA A 127 0.98 1.71 12.97
C ALA A 127 1.86 1.00 14.01
N THR A 128 2.72 0.07 13.57
CA THR A 128 3.71 -0.57 14.45
C THR A 128 4.74 0.42 14.96
N ILE A 129 5.21 1.33 14.11
CA ILE A 129 6.17 2.38 14.48
C ILE A 129 5.53 3.37 15.45
N ASP A 130 4.28 3.79 15.19
CA ASP A 130 3.50 4.66 16.07
C ASP A 130 3.41 4.10 17.49
N GLU A 131 2.91 2.87 17.63
CA GLU A 131 2.74 2.21 18.92
C GLU A 131 4.07 1.93 19.62
N LEU A 132 5.10 1.50 18.87
CA LEU A 132 6.44 1.30 19.42
C LEU A 132 7.01 2.61 19.96
N GLN A 133 6.90 3.69 19.19
CA GLN A 133 7.42 4.99 19.58
C GLN A 133 6.71 5.51 20.83
N ALA A 134 5.38 5.46 20.86
CA ALA A 134 4.58 5.83 22.02
C ALA A 134 4.93 5.00 23.26
N ALA A 135 5.14 3.69 23.10
CA ALA A 135 5.53 2.81 24.19
C ALA A 135 6.93 3.12 24.74
N LEU A 136 7.88 3.45 23.86
CA LEU A 136 9.23 3.85 24.26
C LEU A 136 9.24 5.22 24.96
N GLU A 137 8.43 6.18 24.50
CA GLU A 137 8.25 7.47 25.17
C GLU A 137 7.62 7.29 26.56
N ALA A 138 6.56 6.48 26.68
CA ALA A 138 5.91 6.20 27.95
C ALA A 138 6.83 5.43 28.94
N ASP A 139 7.86 4.76 28.43
CA ASP A 139 8.91 4.12 29.23
C ASP A 139 10.16 5.00 29.43
N GLU A 140 10.13 6.27 28.99
CA GLU A 140 11.23 7.24 29.04
C GLU A 140 12.53 6.76 28.38
N VAL A 141 12.42 5.96 27.32
CA VAL A 141 13.55 5.43 26.56
C VAL A 141 13.96 6.45 25.49
N GLY A 142 14.82 7.39 25.89
CA GLY A 142 15.19 8.55 25.08
C GLY A 142 14.10 9.63 25.09
N TYR A 143 14.45 10.82 24.63
CA TYR A 143 13.54 11.96 24.54
C TYR A 143 13.43 12.53 23.11
N GLU A 144 14.25 12.07 22.17
CA GLU A 144 14.19 12.47 20.78
C GLU A 144 14.32 11.28 19.82
N ASP A 145 13.80 11.46 18.62
CA ASP A 145 13.90 10.54 17.49
C ASP A 145 14.72 11.19 16.38
N LYS A 146 15.65 10.44 15.80
CA LYS A 146 16.47 10.85 14.66
C LYS A 146 16.58 9.71 13.66
N SER A 147 16.66 10.04 12.40
CA SER A 147 17.13 9.16 11.34
C SER A 147 18.67 9.11 11.38
N HIS A 148 19.30 8.04 10.90
CA HIS A 148 20.76 7.89 10.91
C HIS A 148 21.48 9.09 10.25
N HIS A 149 20.94 9.65 9.18
CA HIS A 149 21.51 10.82 8.50
C HIS A 149 21.50 12.11 9.34
N GLU A 150 20.62 12.19 10.33
CA GLU A 150 20.53 13.31 11.28
C GLU A 150 21.56 13.17 12.42
N MET A 151 22.32 12.07 12.47
CA MET A 151 23.33 11.83 13.51
C MET A 151 24.67 12.52 13.18
N PRO A 152 25.42 13.02 14.19
CA PRO A 152 26.70 13.68 13.96
C PRO A 152 27.68 12.80 13.17
N GLY A 153 28.21 13.32 12.05
CA GLY A 153 29.14 12.62 11.17
C GLY A 153 28.50 11.71 10.12
N TYR A 154 27.17 11.67 10.03
CA TYR A 154 26.43 10.74 9.16
C TYR A 154 25.51 11.40 8.13
N SER A 155 25.62 12.71 7.90
CA SER A 155 24.79 13.45 6.92
C SER A 155 24.83 12.88 5.48
N TRP A 156 25.90 12.17 5.13
CA TRP A 156 26.08 11.52 3.83
C TRP A 156 25.37 10.16 3.71
N LYS A 157 24.94 9.55 4.82
CA LYS A 157 24.27 8.24 4.80
C LYS A 157 22.77 8.44 4.70
N ALA A 158 22.18 8.20 3.53
CA ALA A 158 20.72 8.21 3.35
C ALA A 158 20.04 7.01 4.07
N CYS A 159 19.88 7.11 5.38
CA CYS A 159 19.27 6.10 6.25
C CYS A 159 18.62 6.80 7.45
N CYS A 160 17.44 6.40 7.92
CA CYS A 160 16.39 5.76 7.13
C CYS A 160 15.84 6.72 6.04
N VAL A 161 15.44 6.15 4.90
CA VAL A 161 14.89 6.89 3.75
C VAL A 161 13.38 7.13 3.89
N PHE A 162 12.68 6.31 4.67
CA PHE A 162 11.27 6.56 4.97
C PHE A 162 11.11 7.74 5.93
N ASP A 163 10.01 8.47 5.78
CA ASP A 163 9.64 9.56 6.68
C ASP A 163 9.12 8.98 8.00
N TYR A 164 10.03 8.78 8.94
CA TYR A 164 9.70 8.23 10.26
C TYR A 164 8.80 9.18 11.08
N LYS A 165 8.94 10.51 10.92
CA LYS A 165 8.12 11.47 11.65
C LYS A 165 6.66 11.39 11.22
N ALA A 166 6.40 11.20 9.93
CA ALA A 166 5.05 11.00 9.41
C ALA A 166 4.38 9.70 9.87
N THR A 167 5.14 8.77 10.48
CA THR A 167 4.58 7.54 11.06
C THR A 167 4.20 7.68 12.53
N PHE A 168 4.67 8.72 13.21
CA PHE A 168 4.27 8.98 14.60
C PHE A 168 2.87 9.57 14.61
N LYS A 169 2.03 9.12 15.55
CA LYS A 169 0.60 9.46 15.60
C LYS A 169 -0.13 9.08 14.32
N PHE A 170 0.38 8.11 13.58
CA PHE A 170 -0.27 7.59 12.38
C PHE A 170 -1.71 7.15 12.65
N LEU A 171 -1.98 6.59 13.84
CA LEU A 171 -3.32 6.17 14.25
C LEU A 171 -4.24 7.34 14.63
N ASP A 172 -3.70 8.48 15.07
CA ASP A 172 -4.49 9.69 15.39
C ASP A 172 -5.01 10.37 14.12
N HIS A 173 -4.24 10.25 13.04
CA HIS A 173 -4.59 10.77 11.74
C HIS A 173 -5.31 9.68 10.95
N LYS A 174 -6.65 9.68 10.95
CA LYS A 174 -7.43 8.97 9.91
C LYS A 174 -7.18 9.64 8.55
N ALA A 175 -5.99 9.49 8.00
CA ALA A 175 -5.64 10.02 6.70
C ALA A 175 -6.59 9.42 5.65
N PRO A 176 -7.13 10.24 4.74
CA PRO A 176 -7.89 9.72 3.61
C PRO A 176 -6.96 8.82 2.79
N VAL A 177 -7.24 7.52 2.79
CA VAL A 177 -6.56 6.53 1.94
C VAL A 177 -6.62 7.02 0.50
N THR A 178 -5.48 7.36 -0.08
CA THR A 178 -5.39 7.81 -1.47
C THR A 178 -5.99 6.72 -2.37
N ALA A 179 -6.94 7.08 -3.22
CA ALA A 179 -7.63 6.11 -4.05
C ALA A 179 -6.63 5.40 -4.98
N VAL A 180 -6.53 4.07 -4.85
CA VAL A 180 -5.65 3.26 -5.69
C VAL A 180 -6.24 3.17 -7.10
N PRO A 181 -5.46 3.38 -8.17
CA PRO A 181 -5.95 3.26 -9.54
C PRO A 181 -6.61 1.90 -9.80
N GLY A 182 -7.71 1.90 -10.56
CA GLY A 182 -8.52 0.69 -10.83
C GLY A 182 -7.75 -0.44 -11.53
N PHE A 183 -6.76 -0.09 -12.33
CA PHE A 183 -5.92 -1.02 -13.09
C PHE A 183 -4.46 -0.56 -13.04
N TYR A 184 -3.56 -1.51 -13.20
CA TYR A 184 -2.11 -1.30 -13.25
C TYR A 184 -1.51 -2.06 -14.41
N THR A 185 -0.58 -1.44 -15.12
CA THR A 185 0.16 -2.09 -16.19
C THR A 185 1.50 -2.52 -15.63
N ILE A 186 1.78 -3.83 -15.65
CA ILE A 186 3.05 -4.43 -15.27
C ILE A 186 4.19 -3.73 -16.03
N GLN A 187 5.16 -3.21 -15.29
CA GLN A 187 6.42 -2.63 -15.75
C GLN A 187 7.55 -3.66 -15.63
N GLU A 188 8.72 -3.30 -16.16
CA GLU A 188 9.93 -4.09 -16.02
C GLU A 188 10.32 -4.21 -14.54
N GLY A 189 10.59 -5.45 -14.08
CA GLY A 189 10.90 -5.74 -12.69
C GLY A 189 9.69 -5.84 -11.76
N ASP A 190 8.47 -5.64 -12.27
CA ASP A 190 7.27 -5.77 -11.46
C ASP A 190 6.96 -7.22 -11.11
N THR A 191 6.53 -7.38 -9.86
CA THR A 191 5.95 -8.59 -9.30
C THR A 191 4.64 -8.18 -8.65
N PHE A 192 3.66 -9.10 -8.53
CA PHE A 192 2.48 -8.78 -7.70
C PHE A 192 2.88 -8.40 -6.28
N TRP A 193 4.02 -8.93 -5.83
CA TRP A 193 4.61 -8.58 -4.56
C TRP A 193 5.00 -7.09 -4.45
N ASN A 194 5.84 -6.56 -5.34
CA ASN A 194 6.28 -5.16 -5.23
C ASN A 194 5.17 -4.15 -5.55
N ILE A 195 4.22 -4.50 -6.43
CA ILE A 195 3.03 -3.68 -6.73
C ILE A 195 2.13 -3.54 -5.49
N ALA A 196 1.77 -4.65 -4.84
CA ALA A 196 0.99 -4.63 -3.61
C ALA A 196 1.71 -3.86 -2.50
N ASN A 197 3.00 -4.13 -2.33
CA ASN A 197 3.80 -3.52 -1.28
C ASN A 197 3.95 -1.99 -1.45
N ASN A 198 3.91 -1.50 -2.70
CA ASN A 198 4.01 -0.07 -3.02
C ASN A 198 2.68 0.70 -2.96
N LEU A 199 1.54 0.03 -2.72
CA LEU A 199 0.22 0.66 -2.73
C LEU A 199 -0.53 0.46 -1.42
N GLU A 200 -1.34 1.45 -1.06
CA GLU A 200 -2.03 1.48 0.21
C GLU A 200 -3.25 0.55 0.25
N GLY A 201 -3.21 -0.45 1.14
CA GLY A 201 -4.31 -1.38 1.35
C GLY A 201 -4.55 -2.40 0.23
N ILE A 202 -3.52 -2.79 -0.52
CA ILE A 202 -3.56 -3.90 -1.47
C ILE A 202 -2.61 -4.99 -1.01
N GLU A 203 -3.10 -6.22 -0.84
CA GLU A 203 -2.28 -7.39 -0.56
C GLU A 203 -1.96 -8.18 -1.85
N VAL A 204 -0.95 -9.06 -1.80
CA VAL A 204 -0.61 -9.92 -2.95
C VAL A 204 -1.76 -10.89 -3.25
N ALA A 205 -2.36 -11.48 -2.21
CA ALA A 205 -3.52 -12.38 -2.34
C ALA A 205 -4.70 -11.67 -3.01
N ASP A 206 -4.91 -10.41 -2.66
CA ASP A 206 -5.89 -9.50 -3.23
C ASP A 206 -5.64 -9.24 -4.72
N LEU A 207 -4.39 -9.06 -5.14
CA LEU A 207 -4.04 -8.96 -6.55
C LEU A 207 -4.22 -10.28 -7.30
N ILE A 208 -3.87 -11.41 -6.70
CA ILE A 208 -4.07 -12.74 -7.29
C ILE A 208 -5.58 -13.00 -7.49
N ALA A 209 -6.39 -12.77 -6.47
CA ALA A 209 -7.84 -12.99 -6.52
C ALA A 209 -8.56 -12.04 -7.48
N ALA A 210 -8.10 -10.78 -7.61
CA ALA A 210 -8.65 -9.87 -8.60
C ALA A 210 -8.23 -10.22 -10.05
N ASN A 211 -7.20 -11.05 -10.21
CA ASN A 211 -6.59 -11.43 -11.49
C ASN A 211 -6.42 -12.96 -11.64
N PRO A 212 -7.50 -13.77 -11.54
CA PRO A 212 -7.40 -15.23 -11.46
C PRO A 212 -6.84 -15.89 -12.72
N THR A 213 -6.87 -15.20 -13.87
CA THR A 213 -6.35 -15.67 -15.15
C THR A 213 -4.91 -15.20 -15.42
N VAL A 214 -4.28 -14.50 -14.49
CA VAL A 214 -2.91 -13.99 -14.62
C VAL A 214 -1.94 -14.94 -13.93
N ASP A 215 -0.99 -15.47 -14.69
CA ASP A 215 0.15 -16.17 -14.10
C ASP A 215 1.11 -15.17 -13.44
N TYR A 216 0.93 -14.95 -12.14
CA TYR A 216 1.68 -13.97 -11.36
C TYR A 216 3.17 -14.31 -11.17
N LYS A 217 3.59 -15.54 -11.49
CA LYS A 217 5.01 -15.94 -11.49
C LYS A 217 5.73 -15.58 -12.78
N ASN A 218 4.98 -15.32 -13.86
CA ASN A 218 5.49 -15.01 -15.19
C ASN A 218 4.79 -13.76 -15.76
N LEU A 219 4.83 -12.66 -15.01
CA LEU A 219 4.21 -11.41 -15.42
C LEU A 219 4.89 -10.87 -16.68
N LYS A 220 4.07 -10.48 -17.65
CA LYS A 220 4.56 -9.92 -18.90
C LYS A 220 4.58 -8.41 -18.78
N ILE A 221 5.72 -7.79 -19.06
CA ILE A 221 5.82 -6.34 -19.15
C ILE A 221 4.75 -5.84 -20.14
N GLY A 222 3.92 -4.89 -19.71
CA GLY A 222 2.75 -4.40 -20.45
C GLY A 222 1.43 -5.13 -20.17
N GLN A 223 1.44 -6.20 -19.39
CA GLN A 223 0.23 -6.89 -18.95
C GLN A 223 -0.60 -5.98 -18.03
N ILE A 224 -1.90 -5.90 -18.27
CA ILE A 224 -2.81 -5.10 -17.43
C ILE A 224 -3.40 -6.02 -16.36
N ILE A 225 -3.32 -5.58 -15.11
CA ILE A 225 -3.91 -6.22 -13.96
C ILE A 225 -4.91 -5.30 -13.29
N LYS A 226 -5.93 -5.90 -12.66
CA LYS A 226 -6.88 -5.21 -11.80
C LYS A 226 -6.19 -4.89 -10.49
N LEU A 227 -6.14 -3.60 -10.15
CA LEU A 227 -5.39 -3.09 -9.00
C LEU A 227 -6.35 -2.52 -7.96
N GLY A 228 -7.19 -1.55 -8.32
CA GLY A 228 -8.19 -0.99 -7.40
C GLY A 228 -9.28 -1.99 -7.00
N GLN A 229 -9.47 -3.09 -7.74
CA GLN A 229 -10.34 -4.20 -7.34
C GLN A 229 -9.66 -5.19 -6.41
N ALA A 230 -8.34 -5.11 -6.24
CA ALA A 230 -7.56 -6.05 -5.45
C ALA A 230 -7.91 -5.94 -3.96
N LYS A 231 -8.06 -4.73 -3.41
CA LYS A 231 -8.34 -4.52 -1.98
C LYS A 231 -9.53 -5.35 -1.48
N GLY A 232 -9.27 -6.38 -0.66
CA GLY A 232 -10.23 -7.34 -0.12
C GLY A 232 -10.81 -8.35 -1.12
N ALA A 233 -10.15 -8.61 -2.25
CA ALA A 233 -10.58 -9.57 -3.26
C ALA A 233 -10.34 -11.03 -2.86
N ALA A 234 -9.29 -11.33 -2.08
CA ALA A 234 -9.00 -12.70 -1.65
C ALA A 234 -10.06 -13.28 -0.69
N VAL A 235 -10.79 -12.40 0.00
CA VAL A 235 -11.89 -12.77 0.92
C VAL A 235 -13.16 -13.21 0.17
N LYS A 236 -13.19 -13.10 -1.17
CA LYS A 236 -14.40 -13.32 -1.99
C LYS A 236 -14.51 -14.72 -2.62
N GLU A 237 -13.47 -15.57 -2.61
CA GLU A 237 -13.50 -16.89 -3.27
C GLU A 237 -12.87 -18.01 -2.43
N GLU A 238 -13.58 -18.47 -1.40
CA GLU A 238 -13.59 -19.87 -0.90
C GLU A 238 -14.64 -19.99 0.21
N VAL A 239 -15.86 -20.49 -0.08
CA VAL A 239 -16.69 -21.33 0.83
C VAL A 239 -17.80 -22.00 -0.01
N LYS A 240 -17.62 -23.29 -0.34
CA LYS A 240 -18.74 -24.24 -0.40
C LYS A 240 -19.31 -24.34 1.02
N GLN A 241 -20.63 -24.18 1.17
CA GLN A 241 -21.41 -24.12 2.40
C GLN A 241 -20.83 -24.87 3.62
N VAL A 242 -20.43 -24.12 4.66
CA VAL A 242 -20.91 -24.26 6.06
C VAL A 242 -20.95 -22.84 6.70
N SER A 243 -22.01 -22.56 7.47
CA SER A 243 -22.51 -21.35 8.16
C SER A 243 -21.60 -20.14 8.56
N ALA A 244 -22.04 -18.94 8.10
CA ALA A 244 -22.13 -17.55 8.68
C ALA A 244 -20.89 -16.72 9.14
N PRO A 245 -20.91 -15.35 9.11
CA PRO A 245 -21.77 -14.36 8.39
C PRO A 245 -21.02 -13.26 7.54
N ALA A 246 -21.77 -12.50 6.71
CA ALA A 246 -21.33 -11.60 5.62
C ALA A 246 -20.88 -10.15 6.01
N PRO A 247 -20.07 -9.44 5.17
CA PRO A 247 -19.65 -8.05 5.40
C PRO A 247 -20.66 -7.00 4.90
N ARG A 248 -20.62 -5.83 5.54
CA ARG A 248 -21.72 -4.87 5.68
C ARG A 248 -21.47 -3.57 4.89
N VAL A 249 -22.45 -3.13 4.10
CA VAL A 249 -22.42 -1.83 3.42
C VAL A 249 -22.37 -0.72 4.48
N GLU A 250 -21.34 0.12 4.43
CA GLU A 250 -21.19 1.26 5.35
C GLU A 250 -22.09 2.40 4.88
N LEU A 251 -23.21 2.57 5.57
CA LEU A 251 -24.22 3.59 5.31
C LEU A 251 -23.78 4.92 5.95
N LYS A 252 -23.95 6.03 5.22
CA LYS A 252 -23.62 7.38 5.69
C LYS A 252 -24.87 8.24 5.87
N GLU A 253 -24.80 9.21 6.77
CA GLU A 253 -25.87 10.19 6.97
C GLU A 253 -26.11 11.00 5.68
N GLY A 254 -27.37 11.28 5.37
CA GLY A 254 -27.79 11.92 4.11
C GLY A 254 -27.88 10.98 2.90
N GLN A 255 -27.41 9.73 3.01
CA GLN A 255 -27.51 8.75 1.93
C GLN A 255 -28.96 8.29 1.74
N SER A 256 -29.42 8.25 0.49
CA SER A 256 -30.71 7.62 0.15
C SER A 256 -30.52 6.10 0.08
N VAL A 257 -31.29 5.38 0.90
CA VAL A 257 -31.25 3.93 1.07
C VAL A 257 -32.66 3.35 0.92
N THR A 258 -32.79 2.13 0.42
CA THR A 258 -34.12 1.48 0.28
C THR A 258 -34.37 0.52 1.42
N LEU A 259 -35.47 0.65 2.18
CA LEU A 259 -35.85 -0.31 3.24
C LEU A 259 -36.33 -1.62 2.62
N SER A 260 -35.80 -2.74 3.09
CA SER A 260 -36.10 -4.07 2.55
C SER A 260 -37.56 -4.45 2.77
N THR A 261 -38.15 -5.13 1.78
CA THR A 261 -39.47 -5.77 1.86
C THR A 261 -39.52 -6.92 2.88
N SER A 262 -38.36 -7.49 3.22
CA SER A 262 -38.23 -8.58 4.19
C SER A 262 -38.09 -8.13 5.65
N ALA A 263 -37.95 -6.83 5.93
CA ALA A 263 -37.76 -6.33 7.29
C ALA A 263 -39.01 -6.57 8.15
N SER A 264 -38.88 -7.14 9.35
CA SER A 264 -40.03 -7.55 10.18
C SER A 264 -40.27 -6.68 11.41
N LYS A 265 -39.20 -6.26 12.10
CA LYS A 265 -39.27 -5.46 13.33
C LYS A 265 -38.33 -4.26 13.28
N TYR A 266 -38.78 -3.13 13.81
CA TYR A 266 -37.90 -2.00 14.11
C TYR A 266 -36.87 -2.41 15.15
N ALA A 267 -35.79 -1.64 15.24
CA ALA A 267 -34.74 -1.90 16.23
C ALA A 267 -35.21 -1.64 17.68
N THR A 268 -36.39 -1.05 17.86
CA THR A 268 -37.12 -0.84 19.13
C THR A 268 -38.06 -2.00 19.49
N GLY A 269 -38.30 -2.94 18.56
CA GLY A 269 -39.03 -4.20 18.82
C GLY A 269 -40.43 -4.29 18.21
N GLU A 270 -41.03 -3.19 17.81
CA GLU A 270 -42.35 -3.13 17.17
C GLU A 270 -42.29 -3.68 15.73
N SER A 271 -43.41 -4.23 15.26
CA SER A 271 -43.53 -4.75 13.88
C SER A 271 -43.49 -3.62 12.85
N ILE A 272 -42.76 -3.84 11.75
CA ILE A 272 -42.67 -2.89 10.63
C ILE A 272 -43.90 -3.06 9.72
N PRO A 273 -44.74 -2.02 9.54
CA PRO A 273 -45.87 -2.07 8.62
C PRO A 273 -45.45 -2.34 7.19
N ALA A 274 -46.26 -3.07 6.41
CA ALA A 274 -45.95 -3.33 4.99
C ALA A 274 -45.82 -2.04 4.16
N SER A 275 -46.55 -0.98 4.54
CA SER A 275 -46.59 0.31 3.85
C SER A 275 -45.26 1.07 3.82
N VAL A 276 -44.33 0.77 4.73
CA VAL A 276 -43.01 1.43 4.78
C VAL A 276 -41.90 0.62 4.11
N LYS A 277 -42.17 -0.63 3.73
CA LYS A 277 -41.14 -1.50 3.15
C LYS A 277 -41.00 -1.27 1.63
N GLY A 278 -39.82 -1.53 1.08
CA GLY A 278 -39.49 -1.36 -0.34
C GLY A 278 -39.31 0.09 -0.79
N ARG A 279 -39.45 1.05 0.12
CA ARG A 279 -39.37 2.48 -0.18
C ARG A 279 -37.98 3.05 0.11
N LYS A 280 -37.67 4.18 -0.53
CA LYS A 280 -36.44 4.91 -0.29
C LYS A 280 -36.59 5.89 0.86
N TYR A 281 -35.56 5.96 1.66
CA TYR A 281 -35.46 6.76 2.86
C TYR A 281 -34.09 7.41 2.93
N THR A 282 -34.02 8.57 3.56
CA THR A 282 -32.76 9.24 3.84
C THR A 282 -32.25 8.76 5.18
N VAL A 283 -30.99 8.35 5.25
CA VAL A 283 -30.36 8.03 6.53
C VAL A 283 -30.17 9.32 7.32
N LEU A 284 -30.88 9.45 8.45
CA LEU A 284 -30.74 10.58 9.36
C LEU A 284 -29.58 10.40 10.32
N GLN A 285 -29.40 9.19 10.85
CA GLN A 285 -28.33 8.86 11.78
C GLN A 285 -27.83 7.42 11.59
N VAL A 286 -26.55 7.20 11.88
CA VAL A 286 -25.90 5.89 11.74
C VAL A 286 -25.33 5.45 13.08
N LYS A 287 -25.75 4.28 13.57
CA LYS A 287 -25.18 3.64 14.78
C LYS A 287 -24.41 2.37 14.43
N SER A 288 -23.81 1.74 15.43
CA SER A 288 -23.01 0.53 15.22
C SER A 288 -23.83 -0.63 14.65
N ASP A 289 -25.13 -0.80 14.93
CA ASP A 289 -25.97 -1.91 14.46
C ASP A 289 -27.16 -1.49 13.56
N ARG A 290 -27.60 -0.23 13.68
CA ARG A 290 -28.85 0.32 13.11
C ARG A 290 -28.67 1.67 12.42
N VAL A 291 -29.66 2.08 11.62
CA VAL A 291 -29.78 3.42 11.03
C VAL A 291 -31.15 4.02 11.34
N LEU A 292 -31.18 5.33 11.54
CA LEU A 292 -32.40 6.10 11.70
C LEU A 292 -32.86 6.58 10.33
N LEU A 293 -34.06 6.21 9.92
CA LEU A 293 -34.63 6.67 8.64
C LEU A 293 -35.39 7.97 8.87
N LYS A 294 -35.00 9.03 8.15
CA LYS A 294 -35.46 10.40 8.36
C LYS A 294 -36.98 10.53 8.24
N GLU A 295 -37.59 9.88 7.25
CA GLU A 295 -38.99 10.09 6.90
C GLU A 295 -39.97 9.30 7.78
N ILE A 296 -39.47 8.36 8.61
CA ILE A 296 -40.29 7.58 9.55
C ILE A 296 -39.78 7.66 10.99
N LEU A 297 -38.67 8.40 11.22
CA LEU A 297 -37.97 8.57 12.49
C LEU A 297 -37.83 7.29 13.31
N SER A 298 -37.64 6.17 12.63
CA SER A 298 -37.58 4.84 13.24
C SER A 298 -36.24 4.19 12.95
N TRP A 299 -35.69 3.53 13.97
CA TRP A 299 -34.46 2.80 13.85
C TRP A 299 -34.70 1.45 13.16
N VAL A 300 -33.96 1.18 12.09
CA VAL A 300 -33.98 -0.10 11.38
C VAL A 300 -32.56 -0.69 11.36
N LYS A 301 -32.45 -2.02 11.27
CA LYS A 301 -31.13 -2.66 11.21
C LYS A 301 -30.44 -2.30 9.90
N LYS A 302 -29.12 -2.09 9.91
CA LYS A 302 -28.37 -1.82 8.66
C LYS A 302 -28.48 -2.94 7.64
N THR A 303 -28.75 -4.16 8.12
CA THR A 303 -28.99 -5.34 7.28
C THR A 303 -30.23 -5.21 6.40
N ASP A 304 -31.10 -4.24 6.68
CA ASP A 304 -32.39 -4.10 6.02
C ASP A 304 -32.39 -2.96 4.95
N VAL A 305 -31.25 -2.40 4.48
CA VAL A 305 -31.20 -1.25 3.52
C VAL A 305 -30.05 -1.22 2.42
N ALA A 306 -30.19 -0.55 1.22
CA ALA A 306 -29.22 -0.55 0.04
C ALA A 306 -29.14 0.70 -0.99
N ALA A 307 -28.06 0.90 -1.88
CA ALA A 307 -27.74 2.10 -2.83
C ALA A 307 -26.99 1.88 -4.27
N LYS A 308 -26.75 2.87 -5.24
CA LYS A 308 -26.21 2.79 -6.72
C LYS A 308 -25.20 3.92 -7.35
N ALA A 309 -24.50 3.80 -8.58
CA ALA A 309 -23.40 4.70 -9.26
C ALA A 309 -23.30 4.98 -10.90
N LYS A 310 -22.33 5.80 -11.55
CA LYS A 310 -22.20 6.45 -13.00
C LYS A 310 -20.81 6.37 -13.88
N ALA A 311 -20.58 6.88 -15.18
CA ALA A 311 -19.48 6.54 -16.26
C ALA A 311 -18.53 7.61 -17.11
N THR A 312 -17.44 7.23 -17.92
CA THR A 312 -16.19 7.99 -18.52
C THR A 312 -15.62 7.79 -20.04
N LYS A 313 -14.63 8.59 -20.63
CA LYS A 313 -14.03 8.66 -22.07
C LYS A 313 -12.46 8.46 -22.31
N GLU A 314 -11.84 8.45 -23.55
CA GLU A 314 -10.38 8.11 -23.88
C GLU A 314 -9.52 9.00 -24.88
N TYR A 315 -8.16 9.06 -24.74
CA TYR A 315 -7.14 9.83 -25.52
C TYR A 315 -5.80 9.08 -25.76
N VAL A 316 -4.96 9.49 -26.73
CA VAL A 316 -3.61 8.96 -27.07
C VAL A 316 -2.51 10.03 -27.03
N GLN A 317 -1.34 9.72 -26.48
CA GLN A 317 -0.15 10.56 -26.37
C GLN A 317 1.05 9.93 -27.11
N LEU A 318 1.79 10.72 -27.89
CA LEU A 318 3.01 10.33 -28.61
C LEU A 318 4.24 10.94 -27.92
N PRO A 319 5.35 10.19 -27.79
CA PRO A 319 6.49 10.57 -26.96
C PRO A 319 7.35 11.65 -27.62
N LYS A 320 7.88 12.56 -26.79
CA LYS A 320 8.79 13.63 -27.22
C LYS A 320 10.14 13.14 -27.76
N SER A 321 10.50 11.88 -27.56
CA SER A 321 11.73 11.28 -28.09
C SER A 321 11.57 10.78 -29.53
N ALA A 322 10.34 10.69 -30.07
CA ALA A 322 10.12 10.20 -31.42
C ALA A 322 10.26 11.32 -32.46
N ALA A 323 11.33 11.24 -33.27
CA ALA A 323 11.60 12.20 -34.34
C ALA A 323 10.48 12.25 -35.39
N THR A 324 9.98 11.07 -35.81
CA THR A 324 8.86 10.93 -36.74
C THR A 324 7.91 9.82 -36.30
N TRP A 325 6.64 9.92 -36.71
CA TRP A 325 5.62 8.92 -36.45
C TRP A 325 4.75 8.68 -37.68
N ARG A 326 4.84 7.49 -38.27
CA ARG A 326 4.09 7.15 -39.48
C ARG A 326 2.59 7.22 -39.25
N THR A 327 1.89 7.79 -40.21
CA THR A 327 0.43 7.87 -40.25
C THR A 327 -0.09 7.15 -41.49
N TYR A 328 -1.31 6.64 -41.39
CA TYR A 328 -1.93 5.84 -42.44
C TYR A 328 -3.35 6.33 -42.68
N ARG A 329 -3.80 6.24 -43.93
CA ARG A 329 -5.22 6.43 -44.25
C ARG A 329 -6.05 5.36 -43.53
N THR A 330 -7.29 5.67 -43.18
CA THR A 330 -8.11 4.79 -42.33
C THR A 330 -8.55 3.49 -43.02
N ASN A 331 -8.39 3.42 -44.35
CA ASN A 331 -8.80 2.31 -45.20
C ASN A 331 -7.61 1.46 -45.72
N VAL A 332 -6.39 1.68 -45.22
CA VAL A 332 -5.21 0.90 -45.60
C VAL A 332 -4.57 0.24 -44.38
N GLN A 333 -3.88 -0.89 -44.61
CA GLN A 333 -3.16 -1.55 -43.53
C GLN A 333 -1.91 -0.73 -43.13
N PRO A 334 -1.65 -0.55 -41.83
CA PRO A 334 -0.57 0.30 -41.32
C PRO A 334 0.79 -0.42 -41.31
N ILE A 335 1.25 -0.81 -42.50
CA ILE A 335 2.59 -1.32 -42.77
C ILE A 335 3.47 -0.22 -43.38
N ALA A 336 4.78 -0.32 -43.23
CA ALA A 336 5.72 0.77 -43.54
C ALA A 336 5.57 1.36 -44.96
N GLU A 337 5.26 0.52 -45.95
CA GLU A 337 5.08 0.89 -47.36
C GLU A 337 3.82 1.74 -47.61
N ASN A 338 2.78 1.59 -46.78
CA ASN A 338 1.50 2.30 -46.93
C ASN A 338 1.48 3.67 -46.21
N SER A 339 2.59 4.08 -45.61
CA SER A 339 2.69 5.37 -44.91
C SER A 339 2.84 6.51 -45.92
N ASP A 340 1.83 7.36 -46.03
CA ASP A 340 1.85 8.53 -46.94
C ASP A 340 2.36 9.82 -46.26
N TRP A 341 2.42 9.84 -44.93
CA TRP A 341 2.83 11.01 -44.16
C TRP A 341 3.21 10.65 -42.72
N SER A 342 3.96 11.53 -42.05
CA SER A 342 4.38 11.32 -40.66
C SER A 342 4.17 12.56 -39.79
N LEU A 343 3.80 12.34 -38.52
CA LEU A 343 3.85 13.34 -37.45
C LEU A 343 5.29 13.51 -36.96
N THR A 344 5.58 14.60 -36.24
CA THR A 344 6.91 14.87 -35.67
C THR A 344 6.84 15.18 -34.17
N PRO A 345 6.50 14.18 -33.31
CA PRO A 345 6.27 14.41 -31.88
C PRO A 345 7.42 15.14 -31.17
N GLN A 346 8.67 14.82 -31.50
CA GLN A 346 9.84 15.46 -30.89
C GLN A 346 9.89 16.97 -31.10
N ARG A 347 9.45 17.47 -32.26
CA ARG A 347 9.43 18.91 -32.55
C ARG A 347 8.50 19.69 -31.62
N PHE A 348 7.51 19.02 -31.04
CA PHE A 348 6.47 19.62 -30.21
C PHE A 348 6.55 19.19 -28.73
N GLY A 349 7.60 18.47 -28.33
CA GLY A 349 7.69 17.96 -26.96
C GLY A 349 6.68 16.83 -26.67
N GLY A 350 6.21 16.14 -27.70
CA GLY A 350 5.13 15.15 -27.66
C GLY A 350 3.86 15.65 -28.36
N LEU A 351 2.89 14.77 -28.58
CA LEU A 351 1.58 15.12 -29.16
C LEU A 351 0.46 14.34 -28.45
N GLU A 352 -0.73 14.92 -28.25
CA GLU A 352 -1.91 14.24 -27.68
C GLU A 352 -3.13 14.38 -28.60
N TYR A 353 -3.96 13.33 -28.73
CA TYR A 353 -5.19 13.30 -29.52
C TYR A 353 -6.30 12.48 -28.84
N GLU A 354 -7.57 12.79 -29.04
CA GLU A 354 -8.68 11.92 -28.59
C GLU A 354 -8.69 10.61 -29.38
N VAL A 355 -9.01 9.49 -28.72
CA VAL A 355 -9.15 8.19 -29.41
C VAL A 355 -10.58 8.09 -29.95
N LEU A 356 -10.70 8.28 -31.26
CA LEU A 356 -11.99 8.23 -31.94
C LEU A 356 -12.41 6.81 -32.30
N GLY A 357 -11.46 5.87 -32.33
CA GLY A 357 -11.69 4.47 -32.66
C GLY A 357 -10.43 3.61 -32.57
N LYS A 358 -10.61 2.30 -32.52
CA LYS A 358 -9.53 1.30 -32.45
C LYS A 358 -9.77 0.24 -33.54
N PRO A 359 -9.51 0.57 -34.82
CA PRO A 359 -9.87 -0.30 -35.94
C PRO A 359 -9.10 -1.62 -35.96
N MET A 360 -7.94 -1.68 -35.29
CA MET A 360 -7.12 -2.88 -35.18
C MET A 360 -6.25 -2.82 -33.93
N SER A 361 -5.69 -3.97 -33.53
CA SER A 361 -4.76 -4.06 -32.41
C SER A 361 -3.60 -3.09 -32.59
N ASN A 362 -3.26 -2.36 -31.53
CA ASN A 362 -2.21 -1.36 -31.50
C ASN A 362 -2.35 -0.24 -32.54
N VAL A 363 -3.56 0.02 -33.04
CA VAL A 363 -3.82 1.10 -33.98
C VAL A 363 -5.02 1.88 -33.52
N VAL A 364 -4.84 3.19 -33.45
CA VAL A 364 -5.91 4.12 -33.06
C VAL A 364 -6.18 5.10 -34.18
N THR A 365 -7.45 5.49 -34.29
CA THR A 365 -7.89 6.56 -35.17
C THR A 365 -7.90 7.87 -34.41
N ILE A 366 -7.16 8.85 -34.92
CA ILE A 366 -7.08 10.20 -34.39
C ILE A 366 -7.50 11.20 -35.48
N ASN A 367 -7.85 12.43 -35.07
CA ASN A 367 -8.10 13.51 -36.01
C ASN A 367 -6.88 14.44 -36.10
N THR A 368 -6.38 14.69 -37.31
CA THR A 368 -5.19 15.54 -37.57
C THR A 368 -5.54 16.66 -38.56
N SER A 369 -4.60 17.56 -38.85
CA SER A 369 -4.78 18.59 -39.90
C SER A 369 -4.98 18.01 -41.31
N LYS A 370 -4.60 16.74 -41.55
CA LYS A 370 -4.87 16.01 -42.81
C LYS A 370 -6.12 15.11 -42.72
N GLY A 371 -6.96 15.34 -41.71
CA GLY A 371 -8.16 14.57 -41.40
C GLY A 371 -7.91 13.35 -40.51
N LYS A 372 -8.88 12.43 -40.46
CA LYS A 372 -8.77 11.19 -39.69
C LYS A 372 -7.63 10.34 -40.24
N ARG A 373 -6.77 9.87 -39.33
CA ARG A 373 -5.62 9.02 -39.65
C ARG A 373 -5.51 7.92 -38.62
N ASN A 374 -5.07 6.75 -39.10
CA ASN A 374 -4.64 5.66 -38.25
C ASN A 374 -3.17 5.85 -37.92
N ILE A 375 -2.82 5.57 -36.67
CA ILE A 375 -1.44 5.54 -36.22
C ILE A 375 -1.19 4.26 -35.44
N TYR A 376 0.00 3.69 -35.65
CA TYR A 376 0.43 2.54 -34.89
C TYR A 376 0.96 3.00 -33.53
N VAL A 377 0.40 2.47 -32.45
CA VAL A 377 0.62 2.90 -31.06
C VAL A 377 0.91 1.71 -30.16
N ALA A 378 1.58 0.69 -30.69
CA ALA A 378 2.06 -0.38 -29.85
C ALA A 378 2.94 0.18 -28.73
N PRO A 379 2.94 -0.42 -27.53
CA PRO A 379 3.77 0.06 -26.43
C PRO A 379 5.26 0.21 -26.79
N SER A 380 5.77 -0.61 -27.73
CA SER A 380 7.15 -0.53 -28.23
C SER A 380 7.48 0.76 -29.00
N THR A 381 6.48 1.50 -29.48
CA THR A 381 6.70 2.81 -30.13
C THR A 381 6.76 3.97 -29.13
N GLY A 382 6.39 3.72 -27.86
CA GLY A 382 6.37 4.72 -26.79
C GLY A 382 5.12 5.60 -26.74
N ALA A 383 4.07 5.28 -27.52
CA ALA A 383 2.76 5.94 -27.42
C ALA A 383 1.95 5.43 -26.22
N LYS A 384 1.07 6.26 -25.65
CA LYS A 384 0.26 5.97 -24.45
C LYS A 384 -1.22 6.28 -24.66
N ILE A 385 -2.14 5.45 -24.16
CA ILE A 385 -3.59 5.72 -24.17
C ILE A 385 -4.07 6.04 -22.74
N ILE A 386 -4.89 7.08 -22.55
CA ILE A 386 -5.39 7.56 -21.25
C ILE A 386 -6.92 7.75 -21.25
N LYS A 387 -7.60 7.63 -20.09
CA LYS A 387 -9.06 7.84 -19.96
C LYS A 387 -9.37 9.07 -19.10
N LYS A 388 -10.33 9.89 -19.51
CA LYS A 388 -10.75 11.15 -18.84
C LYS A 388 -12.26 11.16 -18.57
#